data_AF-A0A7W1UHQ3-F1
#
_entry.id   AF-A0A7W1UHQ3-F1
#
_cell.length_a   1.000
_cell.length_b   1.000
_cell.length_c   1.000
_cell.angle_alpha   90.00
_cell.angle_beta   90.00
_cell.angle_gamma   90.00
#
_symmetry.space_group_name_H-M   'P 1'
#
loop_
_entity.id
_entity.type
_entity.pdbx_description
1 polymer ?
#
loop_
_entity_poly.entity_id
_entity_poly.type
_entity_poly.pdbx_seq_one_letter_code
_entity_poly.pdbx_strand_id
1 'polypeptide(L)'
;MPQAIPIIPGPQVVPSAVCFKCELCCRFPEQDSFLRPYFTEDEIRQAVTHGIPSSSFPDHRGSQIEVVRHPKDEGFLCPAFDPITQHCGIYEVRPLDCQLYPFALMWNAQHERVVLGWDTLCPFLLEQAGEENPPRRADLQPSALTLPKALMEQAQRVAIYLESDNVLNALAVHPRLVTPFQPDVVVLQTLDRLTATLRSSNTRDTR
;
A
#
# COMPACT_ATOMS: atom_id res chain seq x y z
N MET A 1 19.58 15.69 -1.32
CA MET A 1 18.24 15.91 -0.73
C MET A 1 17.36 14.79 -1.24
N PRO A 2 16.71 14.00 -0.37
CA PRO A 2 15.74 13.00 -0.85
C PRO A 2 14.68 13.75 -1.67
N GLN A 3 14.44 13.26 -2.88
CA GLN A 3 13.43 13.83 -3.76
C GLN A 3 12.08 13.35 -3.26
N ALA A 4 11.14 14.28 -3.08
CA ALA A 4 9.78 13.96 -2.68
C ALA A 4 9.17 12.97 -3.68
N ILE A 5 8.57 11.90 -3.15
CA ILE A 5 7.80 10.97 -3.97
C ILE A 5 6.60 11.75 -4.53
N PRO A 6 6.44 11.82 -5.86
CA PRO A 6 5.29 12.49 -6.45
C PRO A 6 3.98 11.76 -6.08
N ILE A 7 2.86 12.45 -6.19
CA ILE A 7 1.54 11.79 -6.06
C ILE A 7 1.35 10.89 -7.28
N ILE A 8 0.75 9.71 -7.09
CA ILE A 8 0.41 8.82 -8.22
C ILE A 8 -0.51 9.60 -9.18
N PRO A 9 -0.12 9.83 -10.45
CA PRO A 9 -0.97 10.54 -11.39
C PRO A 9 -2.18 9.68 -11.78
N GLY A 10 -3.39 10.15 -11.49
CA GLY A 10 -4.62 9.52 -11.93
C GLY A 10 -5.65 9.37 -10.79
N PRO A 11 -6.89 8.95 -11.12
CA PRO A 11 -7.91 8.76 -10.11
C PRO A 11 -7.50 7.63 -9.16
N GLN A 12 -7.67 7.87 -7.85
CA GLN A 12 -7.68 6.80 -6.85
C GLN A 12 -8.60 5.68 -7.35
N VAL A 13 -8.11 4.44 -7.36
CA VAL A 13 -8.85 3.27 -7.89
C VAL A 13 -10.16 3.06 -7.14
N VAL A 14 -10.11 3.21 -5.82
CA VAL A 14 -11.28 3.09 -4.93
C VAL A 14 -11.81 4.49 -4.64
N PRO A 15 -13.06 4.82 -5.01
CA PRO A 15 -13.66 6.11 -4.67
C PRO A 15 -13.63 6.36 -3.16
N SER A 16 -13.36 7.59 -2.74
CA SER A 16 -13.29 7.96 -1.31
C SER A 16 -14.56 7.60 -0.54
N ALA A 17 -15.73 7.80 -1.15
CA ALA A 17 -17.02 7.41 -0.57
C ALA A 17 -17.16 5.90 -0.31
N VAL A 18 -16.48 5.04 -1.07
CA VAL A 18 -16.41 3.60 -0.82
C VAL A 18 -15.41 3.33 0.31
N CYS A 19 -14.25 3.97 0.28
CA CYS A 19 -13.22 3.84 1.32
C CYS A 19 -13.73 4.23 2.72
N PHE A 20 -14.45 5.35 2.85
CA PHE A 20 -15.01 5.81 4.14
C PHE A 20 -16.16 4.95 4.67
N LYS A 21 -16.69 4.02 3.87
CA LYS A 21 -17.65 3.02 4.31
C LYS A 21 -17.01 1.65 4.53
N CYS A 22 -15.75 1.48 4.15
CA CYS A 22 -15.02 0.24 4.24
C CYS A 22 -14.44 0.08 5.65
N GLU A 23 -14.58 -1.11 6.21
CA GLU A 23 -14.07 -1.45 7.55
C GLU A 23 -12.77 -2.27 7.50
N LEU A 24 -12.10 -2.31 6.35
CA LEU A 24 -10.88 -3.10 6.17
C LEU A 24 -9.62 -2.30 6.49
N CYS A 25 -9.36 -1.24 5.74
CA CYS A 25 -8.12 -0.47 5.88
C CYS A 25 -8.10 0.36 7.17
N CYS A 26 -6.90 0.76 7.59
CA CYS A 26 -6.61 1.49 8.83
C CYS A 26 -6.89 0.74 10.13
N ARG A 27 -7.20 -0.56 10.06
CA ARG A 27 -7.40 -1.47 11.18
C ARG A 27 -6.42 -2.63 11.05
N PHE A 28 -5.79 -3.00 12.14
CA PHE A 28 -4.73 -4.00 12.15
C PHE A 28 -4.95 -4.99 13.28
N PRO A 29 -4.78 -6.30 13.04
CA PRO A 29 -4.92 -7.31 14.09
C PRO A 29 -3.79 -7.19 15.12
N GLU A 30 -2.54 -6.99 14.66
CA GLU A 30 -1.37 -6.85 15.53
C GLU A 30 -0.74 -5.45 15.50
N GLN A 31 -0.05 -5.09 16.59
CA GLN A 31 0.64 -3.81 16.74
C GLN A 31 1.80 -3.65 15.75
N ASP A 32 2.50 -4.74 15.48
CA ASP A 32 3.68 -4.79 14.62
C ASP A 32 3.37 -5.26 13.19
N SER A 33 2.08 -5.34 12.84
CA SER A 33 1.61 -5.77 11.51
C SER A 33 2.44 -5.14 10.39
N PHE A 34 2.94 -5.96 9.48
CA PHE A 34 3.73 -5.50 8.33
C PHE A 34 2.88 -4.74 7.31
N LEU A 35 1.54 -4.79 7.43
CA LEU A 35 0.59 -4.07 6.60
C LEU A 35 0.36 -2.64 7.05
N ARG A 36 0.94 -2.23 8.19
CA ARG A 36 0.93 -0.82 8.61
C ARG A 36 1.63 0.02 7.54
N PRO A 37 1.03 1.15 7.12
CA PRO A 37 1.57 1.92 6.02
C PRO A 37 2.96 2.46 6.36
N TYR A 38 3.88 2.32 5.40
CA TYR A 38 5.18 2.95 5.45
C TYR A 38 5.09 4.40 4.96
N PHE A 39 5.76 5.30 5.66
CA PHE A 39 5.91 6.69 5.30
C PHE A 39 7.41 6.99 5.07
N THR A 40 7.72 7.66 3.97
CA THR A 40 9.02 8.30 3.74
C THR A 40 9.20 9.54 4.59
N GLU A 41 10.42 10.06 4.65
CA GLU A 41 10.75 11.28 5.42
C GLU A 41 9.81 12.47 5.08
N ASP A 42 9.55 12.70 3.79
CA ASP A 42 8.66 13.78 3.34
C ASP A 42 7.19 13.52 3.72
N GLU A 43 6.73 12.28 3.60
CA GLU A 43 5.35 11.91 3.96
C GLU A 43 5.13 11.99 5.47
N ILE A 44 6.14 11.66 6.28
CA ILE A 44 6.12 11.86 7.74
C ILE A 44 5.95 13.36 8.05
N ARG A 45 6.74 14.24 7.42
CA ARG A 45 6.58 15.69 7.62
C ARG A 45 5.18 16.18 7.27
N GLN A 46 4.62 15.72 6.16
CA GLN A 46 3.27 16.09 5.73
C GLN A 46 2.21 15.58 6.71
N ALA A 47 2.30 14.31 7.11
CA ALA A 47 1.39 13.69 8.08
C ALA A 47 1.38 14.43 9.42
N VAL A 48 2.56 14.80 9.95
CA VAL A 48 2.68 15.56 11.20
C VAL A 48 2.08 16.95 11.07
N THR A 49 2.31 17.63 9.94
CA THR A 49 1.71 18.94 9.64
C THR A 49 0.17 18.86 9.62
N HIS A 50 -0.39 17.72 9.21
CA HIS A 50 -1.82 17.46 9.18
C HIS A 50 -2.37 16.82 10.47
N GLY A 51 -1.59 16.83 11.56
CA GLY A 51 -2.08 16.51 12.90
C GLY A 51 -1.80 15.10 13.40
N ILE A 52 -1.09 14.25 12.63
CA ILE A 52 -0.58 12.98 13.20
C ILE A 52 0.51 13.30 14.24
N PRO A 53 0.47 12.72 15.44
CA PRO A 53 1.53 12.92 16.42
C PRO A 53 2.89 12.50 15.85
N SER A 54 3.91 13.36 16.00
CA SER A 54 5.28 13.04 15.61
C SER A 54 5.79 11.74 16.24
N SER A 55 5.34 11.45 17.47
CA SER A 55 5.70 10.22 18.20
C SER A 55 5.14 8.95 17.58
N SER A 56 4.21 9.03 16.62
CA SER A 56 3.72 7.87 15.87
C SER A 56 4.73 7.33 14.85
N PHE A 57 5.89 7.99 14.68
CA PHE A 57 6.92 7.59 13.72
C PHE A 57 8.23 7.26 14.45
N PRO A 58 8.65 5.98 14.51
CA PRO A 58 9.84 5.57 15.24
C PRO A 58 11.16 5.98 14.57
N ASP A 59 11.17 6.16 13.24
CA ASP A 59 12.28 6.78 12.51
C ASP A 59 11.71 7.82 11.53
N HIS A 60 12.09 9.08 11.74
CA HIS A 60 11.65 10.21 10.94
C HIS A 60 12.24 10.24 9.53
N ARG A 61 13.32 9.47 9.27
CA ARG A 61 13.87 9.30 7.91
C ARG A 61 13.03 8.34 7.08
N GLY A 62 12.11 7.59 7.69
CA GLY A 62 11.16 6.73 7.01
C GLY A 62 10.87 5.47 7.81
N SER A 63 9.60 5.25 8.12
CA SER A 63 9.17 4.16 8.98
C SER A 63 7.70 3.78 8.75
N GLN A 64 7.34 2.59 9.22
CA GLN A 64 5.92 2.25 9.36
C GLN A 64 5.36 3.00 10.56
N ILE A 65 4.16 3.56 10.39
CA ILE A 65 3.47 4.26 11.47
C ILE A 65 3.16 3.31 12.63
N GLU A 66 3.35 3.77 13.85
CA GLU A 66 2.88 3.08 15.05
C GLU A 66 1.37 3.21 15.19
N VAL A 67 0.72 2.08 15.38
CA VAL A 67 -0.73 1.99 15.55
C VAL A 67 -1.12 2.13 17.01
N VAL A 68 -2.32 2.66 17.26
CA VAL A 68 -2.88 2.80 18.60
C VAL A 68 -3.88 1.68 18.87
N ARG A 69 -3.98 1.21 20.11
CA ARG A 69 -4.97 0.19 20.47
C ARG A 69 -6.38 0.71 20.21
N HIS A 70 -7.25 -0.14 19.65
CA HIS A 70 -8.65 0.23 19.45
C HIS A 70 -9.31 0.56 20.81
N PRO A 71 -10.02 1.70 20.95
CA PRO A 71 -10.47 2.17 22.26
C PRO A 71 -11.58 1.34 22.88
N LYS A 72 -12.33 0.58 22.07
CA LYS A 72 -13.53 -0.17 22.50
C LYS A 72 -13.58 -1.63 22.03
N ASP A 73 -12.59 -2.07 21.28
CA ASP A 73 -12.61 -3.34 20.55
C ASP A 73 -11.19 -3.92 20.55
N GLU A 74 -11.02 -5.09 19.94
CA GLU A 74 -9.73 -5.73 19.75
C GLU A 74 -8.92 -5.08 18.61
N GLY A 75 -7.63 -5.39 18.57
CA GLY A 75 -6.71 -4.90 17.54
C GLY A 75 -6.29 -3.43 17.71
N PHE A 76 -5.87 -2.86 16.59
CA PHE A 76 -5.20 -1.56 16.52
C PHE A 76 -5.70 -0.73 15.35
N LEU A 77 -5.59 0.59 15.48
CA LEU A 77 -5.99 1.59 14.50
C LEU A 77 -4.80 2.43 14.04
N CYS A 78 -4.84 2.84 12.78
CA CYS A 78 -3.99 3.93 12.31
C CYS A 78 -4.29 5.21 13.11
N PRO A 79 -3.28 5.96 13.60
CA PRO A 79 -3.51 7.23 14.32
C PRO A 79 -4.26 8.29 13.50
N ALA A 80 -4.23 8.19 12.17
CA ALA A 80 -4.97 9.07 11.29
C ALA A 80 -6.47 8.74 11.19
N PHE A 81 -6.88 7.58 11.68
CA PHE A 81 -8.21 7.05 11.46
C PHE A 81 -9.13 7.41 12.62
N ASP A 82 -10.26 8.05 12.30
CA ASP A 82 -11.31 8.34 13.26
C ASP A 82 -12.40 7.25 13.20
N PRO A 83 -12.52 6.39 14.21
CA PRO A 83 -13.51 5.31 14.22
C PRO A 83 -14.95 5.80 14.42
N ILE A 84 -15.17 7.06 14.81
CA ILE A 84 -16.52 7.64 14.95
C ILE A 84 -17.03 8.07 13.57
N THR A 85 -16.19 8.76 12.81
CA THR A 85 -16.57 9.28 11.49
C THR A 85 -16.25 8.30 10.36
N GLN A 86 -15.41 7.30 10.57
CA GLN A 86 -14.83 6.41 9.56
C GLN A 86 -13.90 7.12 8.56
N HIS A 87 -13.41 8.31 8.89
CA HIS A 87 -12.58 9.11 7.99
C HIS A 87 -11.10 9.04 8.34
N CYS A 88 -10.25 9.16 7.31
CA CYS A 88 -8.82 9.39 7.48
C CYS A 88 -8.57 10.90 7.57
N GLY A 89 -8.03 11.36 8.69
CA GLY A 89 -7.69 12.77 8.92
C GLY A 89 -6.61 13.33 8.00
N ILE A 90 -5.85 12.45 7.31
CA ILE A 90 -4.82 12.84 6.34
C ILE A 90 -5.14 12.39 4.91
N TYR A 91 -6.42 12.18 4.56
CA TYR A 91 -6.82 11.53 3.30
C TYR A 91 -6.15 12.12 2.04
N GLU A 92 -6.02 13.45 1.99
CA GLU A 92 -5.43 14.21 0.87
C GLU A 92 -3.89 14.13 0.80
N VAL A 93 -3.24 13.77 1.91
CA VAL A 93 -1.76 13.67 2.02
C VAL A 93 -1.32 12.28 2.48
N ARG A 94 -2.12 11.26 2.14
CA ARG A 94 -1.82 9.85 2.44
C ARG A 94 -0.45 9.47 1.85
N PRO A 95 0.33 8.60 2.50
CA PRO A 95 1.58 8.12 1.95
C PRO A 95 1.32 7.30 0.68
N LEU A 96 2.36 7.14 -0.15
CA LEU A 96 2.34 6.32 -1.37
C LEU A 96 1.74 4.95 -1.09
N ASP A 97 2.12 4.31 0.02
CA ASP A 97 1.63 3.00 0.43
C ASP A 97 0.09 2.95 0.54
N CYS A 98 -0.51 3.97 1.19
CA CYS A 98 -1.96 4.11 1.29
C CYS A 98 -2.63 4.54 -0.04
N GLN A 99 -1.92 5.26 -0.90
CA GLN A 99 -2.44 5.65 -2.22
C GLN A 99 -2.47 4.46 -3.19
N LEU A 100 -1.49 3.56 -3.08
CA LEU A 100 -1.39 2.34 -3.89
C LEU A 100 -2.55 1.40 -3.61
N TYR A 101 -2.99 1.29 -2.36
CA TYR A 101 -4.11 0.43 -1.99
C TYR A 101 -5.33 0.71 -2.89
N PRO A 102 -5.91 -0.31 -3.54
CA PRO A 102 -5.82 -1.76 -3.25
C PRO A 102 -4.78 -2.54 -4.07
N PHE A 103 -3.86 -1.85 -4.75
CA PHE A 103 -2.68 -2.50 -5.30
C PHE A 103 -1.60 -2.66 -4.22
N ALA A 104 -0.95 -3.82 -4.23
CA ALA A 104 0.12 -4.16 -3.32
C ALA A 104 1.46 -4.21 -4.08
N LEU A 105 2.45 -3.54 -3.53
CA LEU A 105 3.84 -3.58 -3.98
C LEU A 105 4.62 -4.52 -3.06
N MET A 106 4.99 -5.69 -3.55
CA MET A 106 5.59 -6.73 -2.71
C MET A 106 6.66 -7.53 -3.43
N TRP A 107 7.48 -8.25 -2.66
CA TRP A 107 8.28 -9.34 -3.21
C TRP A 107 7.38 -10.53 -3.55
N ASN A 108 7.71 -11.27 -4.61
CA ASN A 108 7.09 -12.56 -4.88
C ASN A 108 7.45 -13.60 -3.80
N ALA A 109 6.78 -14.75 -3.79
CA ALA A 109 6.96 -15.79 -2.77
C ALA A 109 8.42 -16.29 -2.66
N GLN A 110 9.13 -16.35 -3.78
CA GLN A 110 10.54 -16.76 -3.84
C GLN A 110 11.50 -15.65 -3.37
N HIS A 111 10.98 -14.44 -3.13
CA HIS A 111 11.75 -13.26 -2.80
C HIS A 111 12.84 -13.01 -3.85
N GLU A 112 12.48 -13.09 -5.12
CA GLU A 112 13.35 -12.92 -6.29
C GLU A 112 13.00 -11.64 -7.07
N ARG A 113 11.71 -11.40 -7.26
CA ARG A 113 11.15 -10.32 -8.08
C ARG A 113 10.23 -9.43 -7.25
N VAL A 114 10.27 -8.14 -7.50
CA VAL A 114 9.23 -7.21 -7.05
C VAL A 114 8.06 -7.30 -8.03
N VAL A 115 6.86 -7.39 -7.49
CA VAL A 115 5.61 -7.54 -8.24
C VAL A 115 4.60 -6.48 -7.81
N LEU A 116 3.76 -6.08 -8.77
CA LEU A 116 2.52 -5.37 -8.49
C LEU A 116 1.38 -6.38 -8.55
N GLY A 117 0.57 -6.42 -7.49
CA GLY A 117 -0.63 -7.23 -7.44
C GLY A 117 -1.82 -6.43 -6.92
N TRP A 118 -2.99 -7.06 -6.88
CA TRP A 118 -4.15 -6.49 -6.19
C TRP A 118 -4.57 -7.36 -5.02
N ASP A 119 -4.98 -6.69 -3.94
CA ASP A 119 -5.41 -7.34 -2.71
C ASP A 119 -6.86 -7.82 -2.82
N THR A 120 -7.05 -9.15 -2.81
CA THR A 120 -8.37 -9.78 -2.86
C THR A 120 -9.20 -9.53 -1.60
N LEU A 121 -8.58 -9.01 -0.54
CA LEU A 121 -9.31 -8.56 0.63
C LEU A 121 -10.13 -7.29 0.35
N CYS A 122 -9.76 -6.49 -0.65
CA CYS A 122 -10.48 -5.26 -1.03
C CYS A 122 -11.88 -5.59 -1.58
N PRO A 123 -12.97 -5.23 -0.87
CA PRO A 123 -14.34 -5.56 -1.33
C PRO A 123 -14.66 -4.90 -2.67
N PHE A 124 -14.20 -3.67 -2.87
CA PHE A 124 -14.42 -2.93 -4.12
C PHE A 124 -13.84 -3.68 -5.32
N LEU A 125 -12.56 -4.07 -5.28
CA LEU A 125 -11.97 -4.80 -6.40
C LEU A 125 -12.54 -6.20 -6.56
N LEU A 126 -12.87 -6.87 -5.45
CA LEU A 126 -13.49 -8.20 -5.52
C LEU A 126 -14.85 -8.15 -6.22
N GLU A 127 -15.67 -7.15 -5.91
CA GLU A 127 -16.94 -6.89 -6.63
C GLU A 127 -16.72 -6.58 -8.11
N GLN A 128 -15.62 -5.92 -8.46
CA GLN A 128 -15.28 -5.67 -9.87
C GLN A 128 -14.74 -6.92 -10.59
N ALA A 129 -14.09 -7.84 -9.88
CA ALA A 129 -13.41 -9.00 -10.46
C ALA A 129 -14.32 -10.20 -10.77
N GLY A 130 -15.59 -10.18 -10.35
CA GLY A 130 -16.58 -11.23 -10.61
C GLY A 130 -17.80 -10.69 -11.35
N GLU A 131 -17.95 -11.00 -12.63
CA GLU A 131 -19.24 -10.82 -13.32
C GLU A 131 -20.27 -11.84 -12.78
N GLU A 132 -21.47 -11.33 -12.48
CA GLU A 132 -22.74 -12.03 -12.14
C GLU A 132 -22.92 -12.71 -10.77
N ASN A 133 -21.89 -13.06 -10.01
CA ASN A 133 -22.05 -13.52 -8.62
C ASN A 133 -20.73 -13.40 -7.86
N PRO A 134 -20.58 -12.50 -6.87
CA PRO A 134 -19.34 -12.41 -6.09
C PRO A 134 -19.16 -13.73 -5.30
N PRO A 135 -18.13 -14.54 -5.59
CA PRO A 135 -17.89 -15.78 -4.86
C PRO A 135 -17.50 -15.48 -3.42
N ARG A 136 -17.92 -16.35 -2.49
CA ARG A 136 -17.49 -16.27 -1.08
C ARG A 136 -15.98 -16.54 -1.02
N ARG A 137 -15.26 -15.76 -0.20
CA ARG A 137 -13.79 -15.83 0.00
C ARG A 137 -13.22 -17.25 0.15
N ALA A 138 -14.00 -18.18 0.74
CA ALA A 138 -13.59 -19.55 1.00
C ALA A 138 -13.48 -20.44 -0.27
N ASP A 139 -14.10 -20.04 -1.39
CA ASP A 139 -14.19 -20.85 -2.61
C ASP A 139 -13.30 -20.34 -3.75
N LEU A 140 -12.54 -19.25 -3.51
CA LEU A 140 -11.77 -18.55 -4.54
C LEU A 140 -10.36 -19.12 -4.70
N GLN A 141 -10.05 -19.58 -5.91
CA GLN A 141 -8.66 -19.69 -6.35
C GLN A 141 -8.21 -18.33 -6.89
N PRO A 142 -7.17 -17.69 -6.33
CA PRO A 142 -6.69 -16.38 -6.77
C PRO A 142 -6.39 -16.30 -8.27
N SER A 143 -6.03 -17.43 -8.90
CA SER A 143 -5.75 -17.53 -10.34
C SER A 143 -6.98 -17.40 -11.26
N ALA A 144 -8.20 -17.49 -10.73
CA ALA A 144 -9.44 -17.38 -11.52
C ALA A 144 -10.03 -15.97 -11.56
N LEU A 145 -9.51 -15.04 -10.73
CA LEU A 145 -10.01 -13.68 -10.67
C LEU A 145 -9.38 -12.82 -11.77
N THR A 146 -10.21 -12.16 -12.57
CA THR A 146 -9.75 -11.23 -13.62
C THR A 146 -10.33 -9.85 -13.35
N LEU A 147 -9.48 -8.83 -13.28
CA LEU A 147 -9.94 -7.46 -13.18
C LEU A 147 -10.50 -6.97 -14.52
N PRO A 148 -11.57 -6.16 -14.53
CA PRO A 148 -12.04 -5.47 -15.72
C PRO A 148 -10.93 -4.67 -16.39
N LYS A 149 -11.03 -4.52 -17.72
CA LYS A 149 -10.02 -3.84 -18.54
C LYS A 149 -9.61 -2.47 -17.99
N ALA A 150 -10.56 -1.66 -17.52
CA ALA A 150 -10.27 -0.33 -16.98
C ALA A 150 -9.38 -0.37 -15.72
N LEU A 151 -9.55 -1.39 -14.87
CA LEU A 151 -8.72 -1.59 -13.68
C LEU A 151 -7.35 -2.16 -14.01
N MET A 152 -7.26 -3.02 -15.02
CA MET A 152 -5.98 -3.47 -15.58
C MET A 152 -5.18 -2.31 -16.19
N GLU A 153 -5.83 -1.41 -16.94
CA GLU A 153 -5.18 -0.20 -17.48
C GLU A 153 -4.70 0.73 -16.35
N GLN A 154 -5.45 0.83 -15.24
CA GLN A 154 -5.02 1.59 -14.07
C GLN A 154 -3.83 0.92 -13.37
N ALA A 155 -3.83 -0.40 -13.22
CA ALA A 155 -2.68 -1.14 -12.69
C ALA A 155 -1.42 -0.94 -13.56
N GLN A 156 -1.59 -0.90 -14.88
CA GLN A 156 -0.50 -0.60 -15.81
C GLN A 156 0.05 0.82 -15.64
N ARG A 157 -0.82 1.82 -15.45
CA ARG A 157 -0.39 3.20 -15.13
C ARG A 157 0.39 3.26 -13.82
N VAL A 158 -0.06 2.54 -12.79
CA VAL A 158 0.63 2.45 -11.50
C VAL A 158 2.01 1.79 -11.67
N ALA A 159 2.13 0.71 -12.43
CA ALA A 159 3.44 0.09 -12.68
C ALA A 159 4.40 1.01 -13.44
N ILE A 160 3.94 1.70 -14.49
CA ILE A 160 4.75 2.68 -15.23
C ILE A 160 5.23 3.79 -14.27
N TYR A 161 4.35 4.25 -13.38
CA TYR A 161 4.69 5.24 -12.37
C TYR A 161 5.76 4.72 -11.40
N LEU A 162 5.58 3.53 -10.83
CA LEU A 162 6.52 2.88 -9.92
C LEU A 162 7.89 2.61 -10.57
N GLU A 163 7.90 2.37 -11.87
CA GLU A 163 9.09 2.16 -12.69
C GLU A 163 9.73 3.46 -13.20
N SER A 164 9.20 4.64 -12.84
CA SER A 164 9.80 5.93 -13.22
C SER A 164 11.06 6.26 -12.39
N ASP A 165 12.03 6.97 -12.97
CA ASP A 165 13.34 7.20 -12.33
C ASP A 165 13.23 7.85 -10.94
N ASN A 166 12.32 8.81 -10.78
CA ASN A 166 12.12 9.50 -9.50
C ASN A 166 11.61 8.51 -8.43
N VAL A 167 10.62 7.70 -8.76
CA VAL A 167 10.03 6.73 -7.83
C VAL A 167 11.01 5.60 -7.54
N LEU A 168 11.75 5.12 -8.54
CA LEU A 168 12.81 4.12 -8.36
C LEU A 168 13.90 4.61 -7.39
N ASN A 169 14.35 5.86 -7.54
CA ASN A 169 15.35 6.44 -6.64
C ASN A 169 14.82 6.53 -5.21
N ALA A 170 13.56 6.94 -5.02
CA ALA A 170 12.96 7.00 -3.70
C ALA A 170 12.78 5.60 -3.07
N LEU A 171 12.29 4.63 -3.84
CA LEU A 171 12.15 3.24 -3.38
C LEU A 171 13.50 2.57 -3.07
N ALA A 172 14.58 2.97 -3.75
CA ALA A 172 15.93 2.50 -3.42
C ALA A 172 16.39 2.96 -2.03
N VAL A 173 15.97 4.15 -1.60
CA VAL A 173 16.24 4.70 -0.26
C VAL A 173 15.26 4.15 0.78
N HIS A 174 14.05 3.78 0.35
CA HIS A 174 12.98 3.26 1.20
C HIS A 174 12.52 1.85 0.78
N PRO A 175 13.41 0.84 0.79
CA PRO A 175 13.09 -0.51 0.30
C PRO A 175 11.97 -1.20 1.09
N ARG A 176 11.70 -0.73 2.32
CA ARG A 176 10.61 -1.22 3.18
C ARG A 176 9.20 -0.88 2.68
N LEU A 177 9.07 0.01 1.69
CA LEU A 177 7.81 0.20 0.95
C LEU A 177 7.43 -1.05 0.13
N VAL A 178 8.39 -1.90 -0.22
CA VAL A 178 8.12 -3.20 -0.83
C VAL A 178 7.90 -4.23 0.27
N THR A 179 6.65 -4.64 0.46
CA THR A 179 6.29 -5.55 1.55
C THR A 179 6.78 -6.98 1.28
N PRO A 180 6.80 -7.85 2.30
CA PRO A 180 6.87 -9.30 2.10
C PRO A 180 5.72 -9.81 1.22
N PHE A 181 5.87 -11.03 0.72
CA PHE A 181 4.83 -11.73 -0.03
C PHE A 181 3.54 -11.86 0.77
N GLN A 182 2.41 -11.63 0.11
CA GLN A 182 1.07 -11.70 0.70
C GLN A 182 0.24 -12.75 -0.07
N PRO A 183 -0.32 -13.78 0.60
CA PRO A 183 -1.06 -14.85 -0.08
C PRO A 183 -2.39 -14.40 -0.67
N ASP A 184 -3.00 -13.35 -0.12
CA ASP A 184 -4.28 -12.79 -0.56
C ASP A 184 -4.13 -11.80 -1.72
N VAL A 185 -2.92 -11.63 -2.26
CA VAL A 185 -2.65 -10.74 -3.38
C VAL A 185 -2.51 -11.54 -4.68
N VAL A 186 -3.32 -11.19 -5.68
CA VAL A 186 -3.17 -11.72 -7.04
C VAL A 186 -2.15 -10.89 -7.79
N VAL A 187 -1.06 -11.53 -8.22
CA VAL A 187 0.00 -10.88 -8.99
C VAL A 187 -0.51 -10.48 -10.37
N LEU A 188 -0.31 -9.21 -10.73
CA LEU A 188 -0.70 -8.66 -12.03
C LEU A 188 0.49 -8.60 -13.00
N GLN A 189 1.65 -8.14 -12.51
CA GLN A 189 2.87 -8.03 -13.33
C GLN A 189 4.13 -7.91 -12.47
N THR A 190 5.29 -8.17 -13.07
CA THR A 190 6.60 -7.91 -12.48
C THR A 190 7.03 -6.46 -12.69
N LEU A 191 7.82 -5.93 -11.75
CA LEU A 191 8.45 -4.61 -11.84
C LEU A 191 9.96 -4.82 -11.97
N ASP A 192 10.42 -5.00 -13.20
CA ASP A 192 11.78 -5.46 -13.51
C ASP A 192 12.84 -4.41 -13.18
N ARG A 193 12.59 -3.12 -13.48
CA ARG A 193 13.54 -2.04 -13.16
C ARG A 193 13.61 -1.83 -11.66
N LEU A 194 12.48 -1.89 -10.97
CA LEU A 194 12.47 -1.79 -9.51
C LEU A 194 13.21 -2.96 -8.87
N THR A 195 12.98 -4.18 -9.36
CA THR A 195 13.71 -5.37 -8.92
C THR A 195 15.21 -5.18 -9.06
N ALA A 196 15.69 -4.76 -10.24
CA ALA A 196 17.11 -4.53 -10.49
C ALA A 196 17.70 -3.44 -9.58
N THR A 197 16.94 -2.37 -9.33
CA THR A 197 17.33 -1.25 -8.48
C THR A 197 17.55 -1.68 -7.03
N LEU A 198 16.60 -2.42 -6.44
CA LEU A 198 16.70 -2.87 -5.05
C LEU A 198 17.81 -3.92 -4.87
N ARG A 199 17.98 -4.83 -5.85
CA ARG A 199 19.08 -5.82 -5.82
C ARG A 199 20.45 -5.17 -5.84
N SER A 200 20.61 -4.14 -6.66
CA SER A 200 21.88 -3.41 -6.82
C SER A 200 22.21 -2.51 -5.63
N SER A 201 21.21 -2.16 -4.82
CA SER A 201 21.38 -1.34 -3.61
C SER A 201 21.80 -2.22 -2.43
N ASN A 202 21.19 -3.39 -2.26
CA ASN A 202 21.59 -4.37 -1.23
C ASN A 202 23.03 -4.89 -1.40
N THR A 203 23.56 -4.94 -2.64
CA THR A 203 24.96 -5.34 -2.88
C THR A 203 25.98 -4.24 -2.54
N ARG A 204 25.54 -2.99 -2.37
CA ARG A 204 26.40 -1.86 -2.02
C ARG A 204 26.54 -1.67 -0.51
N ASP A 205 25.52 -2.02 0.28
CA ASP A 205 25.58 -1.98 1.77
C ASP A 205 26.36 -3.14 2.40
N THR A 206 26.75 -4.15 1.60
CA THR A 206 27.51 -5.32 2.06
C THR A 206 29.01 -5.29 1.73
N ARG A 207 29.51 -4.15 1.23
CA ARG A 207 30.93 -3.90 0.96
C ARG A 207 31.46 -2.75 1.79
#